data_AF-A0A431U9A6-F1
#
_entry.id   AF-A0A431U9A6-F1
#
_cell.length_a   1.000
_cell.length_b   1.000
_cell.length_c   1.000
_cell.angle_alpha   90.00
_cell.angle_beta   90.00
_cell.angle_gamma   90.00
#
_symmetry.space_group_name_H-M   'P 1'
#
loop_
_entity.id
_entity.type
_entity.pdbx_description
1 polymer ?
#
loop_
_entity_poly.entity_id
_entity_poly.type
_entity_poly.pdbx_seq_one_letter_code
_entity_poly.pdbx_strand_id
1 'polypeptide(L)'
;MKTTAFPSHWIFLAYLVLTFYCLGAAVMNEFVEYQSWADLGSYLSAADFAAWHVATAQHTMPFLTVPAVLLSVVLLLLCWQRPPAIPRLALWLALACHVLFWASTVLVQWPLEGALGQGQFSPDLMERLLRSDWVRKVLLLLEAPVAVYMAHRVLRPVRGDASPHILLPVQGAPSNACASA
;
A
#
# COMPACT_ATOMS: atom_id res chain seq x y z
N MET A 1 22.98 14.00 19.23
CA MET A 1 22.54 14.04 17.82
C MET A 1 21.02 14.22 17.81
N LYS A 2 20.52 15.34 17.27
CA LYS A 2 19.08 15.50 17.02
C LYS A 2 18.77 14.74 15.74
N THR A 3 18.27 13.51 15.85
CA THR A 3 17.67 12.81 14.71
C THR A 3 16.47 13.64 14.26
N THR A 4 16.59 14.32 13.13
CA THR A 4 15.45 14.88 12.42
C THR A 4 14.60 13.71 11.94
N ALA A 5 13.76 13.19 12.83
CA ALA A 5 12.83 12.13 12.48
C ALA A 5 11.94 12.68 11.36
N PHE A 6 11.95 12.02 10.20
CA PHE A 6 11.00 12.32 9.14
C PHE A 6 9.60 12.20 9.76
N PRO A 7 8.70 13.18 9.59
CA PRO A 7 7.44 13.13 10.29
C PRO A 7 6.64 11.88 9.85
N SER A 8 6.16 11.10 10.81
CA SER A 8 5.47 9.82 10.57
C SER A 8 4.24 9.92 9.66
N HIS A 9 3.64 11.11 9.57
CA HIS A 9 2.55 11.40 8.64
C HIS A 9 2.98 11.40 7.17
N TRP A 10 4.22 11.82 6.84
CA TRP A 10 4.73 11.75 5.48
C TRP A 10 5.02 10.33 5.05
N ILE A 11 5.53 9.49 5.96
CA ILE A 11 5.71 8.04 5.72
C ILE A 11 4.36 7.40 5.45
N PHE A 12 3.34 7.72 6.25
CA PHE A 12 1.98 7.23 6.03
C PHE A 12 1.37 7.72 4.71
N LEU A 13 1.57 9.00 4.34
CA LEU A 13 1.11 9.53 3.07
C LEU A 13 1.77 8.82 1.88
N ALA A 14 3.09 8.61 1.95
CA ALA A 14 3.82 7.86 0.92
C ALA A 14 3.28 6.42 0.79
N TYR A 15 3.00 5.76 1.92
CA TYR A 15 2.39 4.42 1.93
C TYR A 15 1.05 4.43 1.20
N LEU A 16 0.18 5.39 1.52
CA LEU A 16 -1.15 5.52 0.92
C LEU A 16 -1.06 5.73 -0.59
N VAL A 17 -0.24 6.69 -1.05
CA VAL A 17 -0.07 7.00 -2.48
C VAL A 17 0.48 5.78 -3.23
N LEU A 18 1.51 5.12 -2.68
CA LEU A 18 2.13 3.97 -3.33
C LEU A 18 1.21 2.74 -3.36
N THR A 19 0.38 2.54 -2.33
CA THR A 19 -0.61 1.45 -2.31
C THR A 19 -1.59 1.61 -3.46
N PHE A 20 -2.15 2.80 -3.65
CA PHE A 20 -3.08 3.06 -4.74
C PHE A 20 -2.41 3.10 -6.12
N TYR A 21 -1.17 3.57 -6.20
CA TYR A 21 -0.37 3.46 -7.43
C TYR A 21 -0.20 1.99 -7.83
N CYS A 22 0.26 1.13 -6.91
CA CYS A 22 0.48 -0.29 -7.19
C CYS A 22 -0.82 -1.02 -7.54
N LEU A 23 -1.92 -0.69 -6.86
CA LEU A 23 -3.24 -1.23 -7.20
C LEU A 23 -3.67 -0.80 -8.61
N GLY A 24 -3.56 0.48 -8.95
CA GLY A 24 -3.88 0.98 -10.28
C GLY A 24 -3.01 0.35 -11.37
N ALA A 25 -1.71 0.21 -11.11
CA ALA A 25 -0.77 -0.47 -12.00
C ALA A 25 -1.14 -1.95 -12.20
N ALA A 26 -1.51 -2.67 -11.14
CA ALA A 26 -1.94 -4.07 -11.24
C ALA A 26 -3.24 -4.24 -12.04
N VAL A 27 -4.18 -3.30 -11.90
CA VAL A 27 -5.41 -3.26 -12.70
C VAL A 27 -5.09 -2.98 -14.17
N MET A 28 -4.23 -2.00 -14.46
CA MET A 28 -3.79 -1.70 -15.83
C MET A 28 -3.07 -2.90 -16.47
N ASN A 29 -2.23 -3.61 -15.72
CA ASN A 29 -1.55 -4.82 -16.18
C ASN A 29 -2.54 -5.91 -16.61
N GLU A 30 -3.67 -6.09 -15.90
CA GLU A 30 -4.71 -7.04 -16.32
C GLU A 30 -5.36 -6.64 -17.63
N PHE A 31 -5.87 -5.40 -17.69
CA PHE A 31 -6.77 -4.99 -18.77
C PHE A 31 -6.05 -4.61 -20.05
N VAL A 32 -4.81 -4.12 -19.94
CA VAL A 32 -4.04 -3.66 -21.09
C VAL A 32 -2.97 -4.68 -21.44
N GLU A 33 -2.09 -5.00 -20.50
CA GLU A 33 -0.88 -5.76 -20.80
C GLU A 33 -1.20 -7.24 -21.08
N TYR A 34 -1.79 -7.96 -20.13
CA TYR A 34 -2.07 -9.38 -20.32
C TYR A 34 -3.11 -9.70 -21.39
N GLN A 35 -4.15 -8.87 -21.56
CA GLN A 35 -5.08 -9.03 -22.69
C GLN A 35 -4.35 -8.86 -24.03
N SER A 36 -3.50 -7.82 -24.15
CA SER A 36 -2.69 -7.64 -25.37
C SER A 36 -1.75 -8.82 -25.62
N TRP A 37 -1.20 -9.43 -24.57
CA TRP A 37 -0.30 -10.59 -24.71
C TRP A 37 -1.05 -11.83 -25.21
N ALA A 38 -2.25 -12.08 -24.67
CA ALA A 38 -3.10 -13.18 -25.10
C ALA A 38 -3.49 -13.04 -26.57
N ASP A 39 -3.84 -11.82 -27.00
CA ASP A 39 -4.18 -11.53 -28.39
C ASP A 39 -2.95 -11.66 -29.30
N LEU A 40 -1.86 -10.94 -29.01
CA LEU A 40 -0.63 -10.92 -29.82
C LEU A 40 0.01 -12.30 -29.95
N GLY A 41 -0.03 -13.11 -28.90
CA GLY A 41 0.52 -14.46 -28.90
C GLY A 41 -0.13 -15.40 -29.92
N SER A 42 -1.34 -15.10 -30.39
CA SER A 42 -2.00 -15.84 -31.48
C SER A 42 -1.54 -15.43 -32.88
N TYR A 43 -0.96 -14.23 -33.03
CA TYR A 43 -0.54 -13.65 -34.31
C TYR A 43 0.98 -13.73 -34.56
N LEU A 44 1.78 -13.83 -33.49
CA LEU A 44 3.23 -13.85 -33.56
C LEU A 44 3.79 -15.27 -33.42
N SER A 45 4.96 -15.51 -34.01
CA SER A 45 5.74 -16.68 -33.65
C SER A 45 6.21 -16.57 -32.20
N ALA A 46 6.51 -17.69 -31.53
CA ALA A 46 6.97 -17.67 -30.14
C ALA A 46 8.29 -16.87 -29.96
N ALA A 47 9.16 -16.88 -30.98
CA ALA A 47 10.40 -16.11 -30.99
C ALA A 47 10.14 -14.60 -31.13
N ASP A 48 9.25 -14.19 -32.04
CA ASP A 48 8.88 -12.79 -32.23
C ASP A 48 8.15 -12.24 -31.01
N PHE A 49 7.25 -13.04 -30.41
CA PHE A 49 6.59 -12.70 -29.16
C PHE A 49 7.60 -12.46 -28.03
N ALA A 50 8.60 -13.34 -27.87
CA ALA A 50 9.61 -13.19 -26.83
C ALA A 50 10.48 -11.95 -27.04
N ALA A 51 10.91 -11.69 -28.28
CA ALA A 51 11.67 -10.49 -28.61
C ALA A 51 10.86 -9.22 -28.30
N TRP A 52 9.59 -9.20 -28.68
CA TRP A 52 8.66 -8.11 -28.38
C TRP A 52 8.41 -7.92 -26.88
N HIS A 53 8.16 -9.02 -26.16
CA HIS A 53 7.90 -9.03 -24.72
C HIS A 53 9.11 -8.49 -23.95
N VAL A 54 10.33 -8.95 -24.25
CA VAL A 54 11.56 -8.44 -23.62
C VAL A 54 11.75 -6.95 -23.91
N ALA A 55 11.56 -6.52 -25.15
CA ALA A 55 11.71 -5.11 -25.53
C ALA A 55 10.69 -4.21 -24.81
N THR A 56 9.45 -4.68 -24.65
CA THR A 56 8.39 -3.93 -23.98
C THR A 56 8.58 -3.93 -22.46
N ALA A 57 8.94 -5.08 -21.88
CA ALA A 57 9.21 -5.22 -20.44
C ALA A 57 10.30 -4.27 -19.94
N GLN A 58 11.34 -3.98 -20.74
CA GLN A 58 12.35 -2.98 -20.38
C GLN A 58 11.79 -1.59 -20.11
N HIS A 59 10.65 -1.25 -20.74
CA HIS A 59 10.00 0.04 -20.61
C HIS A 59 8.89 0.03 -19.56
N THR A 60 8.19 -1.09 -19.34
CA THR A 60 7.08 -1.18 -18.38
C THR A 60 7.54 -1.60 -16.98
N MET A 61 8.44 -2.58 -16.89
CA MET A 61 8.83 -3.24 -15.65
C MET A 61 9.43 -2.29 -14.59
N PRO A 62 10.24 -1.25 -14.93
CA PRO A 62 10.70 -0.28 -13.93
C PRO A 62 9.55 0.49 -13.26
N PHE A 63 8.51 0.85 -14.00
CA PHE A 63 7.35 1.58 -13.46
C PHE A 63 6.45 0.70 -12.61
N LEU A 64 6.49 -0.62 -12.78
CA LEU A 64 5.76 -1.55 -11.92
C LEU A 64 6.58 -1.90 -10.67
N THR A 65 7.86 -2.24 -10.85
CA THR A 65 8.70 -2.81 -9.80
C THR A 65 9.28 -1.76 -8.86
N VAL A 66 9.74 -0.61 -9.36
CA VAL A 66 10.34 0.42 -8.49
C VAL A 66 9.33 0.95 -7.46
N PRO A 67 8.08 1.30 -7.84
CA PRO A 67 7.07 1.71 -6.87
C PRO A 67 6.68 0.60 -5.89
N ALA A 68 6.62 -0.66 -6.34
CA ALA A 68 6.35 -1.79 -5.45
C ALA A 68 7.46 -2.02 -4.41
N VAL A 69 8.74 -1.90 -4.81
CA VAL A 69 9.88 -1.96 -3.89
C VAL A 69 9.85 -0.78 -2.92
N LEU A 70 9.56 0.42 -3.41
CA LEU A 70 9.44 1.60 -2.56
C LEU A 70 8.29 1.44 -1.55
N LEU A 71 7.15 0.89 -1.96
CA LEU A 71 6.04 0.54 -1.08
C LEU A 71 6.50 -0.41 0.04
N SER A 72 7.31 -1.43 -0.28
CA SER A 72 7.90 -2.33 0.74
C SER A 72 8.72 -1.57 1.76
N VAL A 73 9.62 -0.70 1.30
CA VAL A 73 10.49 0.09 2.18
C VAL A 73 9.65 1.00 3.08
N VAL A 74 8.68 1.70 2.51
CA VAL A 74 7.80 2.61 3.25
C VAL A 74 6.94 1.86 4.26
N LEU A 75 6.42 0.68 3.93
CA LEU A 75 5.65 -0.16 4.85
C LEU A 75 6.52 -0.64 6.03
N LEU A 76 7.76 -1.06 5.77
CA LEU A 76 8.71 -1.43 6.82
C LEU A 76 9.08 -0.23 7.71
N LEU A 77 9.25 0.96 7.11
CA LEU A 77 9.46 2.20 7.87
C LEU A 77 8.25 2.55 8.72
N LEU A 78 7.03 2.31 8.24
CA LEU A 78 5.79 2.52 8.98
C LEU A 78 5.66 1.56 10.17
N CYS A 79 6.19 0.33 10.06
CA CYS A 79 6.33 -0.60 11.19
C CYS A 79 7.25 -0.04 12.29
N TRP A 80 8.33 0.65 11.92
CA TRP A 80 9.26 1.27 12.87
C TRP A 80 8.73 2.59 13.45
N GLN A 81 8.13 3.44 12.61
CA GLN A 81 7.71 4.81 12.95
C GLN A 81 6.19 4.97 12.92
N ARG A 82 5.47 3.99 13.47
CA ARG A 82 4.01 3.93 13.45
C ARG A 82 3.37 5.14 14.15
N PRO A 83 2.54 5.95 13.46
CA PRO A 83 1.69 6.94 14.10
C PRO A 83 0.80 6.31 15.18
N PRO A 84 0.62 6.94 16.36
CA PRO A 84 -0.20 6.38 17.44
C PRO A 84 -1.64 6.04 17.04
N ALA A 85 -2.20 6.78 16.07
CA ALA A 85 -3.55 6.59 15.56
C ALA A 85 -3.75 5.29 14.75
N ILE A 86 -2.68 4.72 14.18
CA ILE A 86 -2.75 3.53 13.33
C ILE A 86 -2.75 2.26 14.19
N PRO A 87 -3.80 1.41 14.14
CA PRO A 87 -3.83 0.16 14.90
C PRO A 87 -2.74 -0.82 14.43
N ARG A 88 -2.05 -1.48 15.37
CA ARG A 88 -1.01 -2.48 15.04
C ARG A 88 -1.54 -3.61 14.17
N LEU A 89 -2.78 -4.06 14.41
CA LEU A 89 -3.39 -5.12 13.63
C LEU A 89 -3.52 -4.75 12.15
N ALA A 90 -3.95 -3.52 11.83
CA ALA A 90 -4.04 -3.05 10.45
C ALA A 90 -2.67 -3.07 9.75
N LEU A 91 -1.62 -2.67 10.47
CA LEU A 91 -0.27 -2.68 9.94
C LEU A 91 0.27 -4.11 9.69
N TRP A 92 -0.02 -5.06 10.59
CA TRP A 92 0.32 -6.47 10.38
C TRP A 92 -0.45 -7.09 9.23
N LEU A 93 -1.72 -6.73 9.04
CA LEU A 93 -2.51 -7.18 7.89
C LEU A 93 -1.94 -6.66 6.57
N ALA A 94 -1.58 -5.37 6.50
CA ALA A 94 -0.90 -4.81 5.34
C ALA A 94 0.43 -5.53 5.07
N LEU A 95 1.25 -5.72 6.10
CA LEU A 95 2.52 -6.44 5.97
C LEU A 95 2.34 -7.89 5.49
N ALA A 96 1.34 -8.60 6.00
CA ALA A 96 1.03 -9.96 5.57
C ALA A 96 0.61 -10.00 4.09
N CYS A 97 -0.25 -9.08 3.65
CA CYS A 97 -0.63 -8.96 2.24
C CYS A 97 0.60 -8.73 1.35
N HIS A 98 1.47 -7.80 1.78
CA HIS A 98 2.66 -7.41 1.03
C HIS A 98 3.71 -8.52 0.94
N VAL A 99 3.92 -9.27 2.03
CA VAL A 99 4.83 -10.44 2.05
C VAL A 99 4.32 -11.53 1.11
N LEU A 100 3.02 -11.83 1.15
CA LEU A 100 2.41 -12.82 0.25
C LEU A 100 2.47 -12.37 -1.22
N PHE A 101 2.32 -11.06 -1.47
CA PHE A 101 2.46 -10.48 -2.81
C PHE A 101 3.86 -10.72 -3.36
N TRP A 102 4.90 -10.44 -2.58
CA TRP A 102 6.29 -10.67 -2.98
C TRP A 102 6.63 -12.16 -3.10
N ALA A 103 6.12 -13.00 -2.20
CA ALA A 103 6.29 -14.45 -2.28
C ALA A 103 5.71 -15.00 -3.59
N SER A 104 4.48 -14.60 -3.95
CA SER A 104 3.90 -14.94 -5.25
C SER A 104 4.77 -14.43 -6.39
N THR A 105 5.18 -13.17 -6.33
CA THR A 105 5.97 -12.52 -7.40
C THR A 105 7.26 -13.28 -7.70
N VAL A 106 8.05 -13.58 -6.66
CA VAL A 106 9.36 -14.21 -6.81
C VAL A 106 9.23 -15.69 -7.17
N LEU A 107 8.27 -16.39 -6.56
CA LEU A 107 8.16 -17.85 -6.71
C LEU A 107 7.34 -18.27 -7.94
N VAL A 108 6.46 -17.41 -8.44
CA VAL A 108 5.49 -17.75 -9.49
C VAL A 108 5.59 -16.84 -10.69
N GLN A 109 5.38 -15.53 -10.53
CA GLN A 109 5.32 -14.62 -11.69
C GLN A 109 6.68 -14.49 -12.39
N TRP A 110 7.76 -14.31 -11.63
CA TRP A 110 9.10 -14.14 -12.21
C TRP A 110 9.53 -15.36 -13.06
N PRO A 111 9.40 -16.62 -12.60
CA PRO A 111 9.69 -17.78 -13.44
C PRO A 111 8.82 -17.86 -14.71
N LEU A 112 7.52 -17.54 -14.60
CA LEU A 112 6.60 -17.62 -15.73
C LEU A 112 6.89 -16.55 -16.80
N GLU A 113 7.14 -15.30 -16.38
CA GLU A 113 7.54 -14.24 -17.31
C GLU A 113 8.94 -14.48 -17.89
N GLY A 114 9.85 -15.07 -17.11
CA GLY A 114 11.15 -15.52 -17.61
C GLY A 114 11.02 -16.56 -18.74
N ALA A 115 10.09 -17.51 -18.61
CA ALA A 115 9.79 -18.48 -19.66
C ALA A 115 9.23 -17.83 -20.93
N LEU A 116 8.36 -16.82 -20.80
CA LEU A 116 7.86 -16.03 -21.93
C LEU A 116 9.01 -15.31 -22.65
N GLY A 117 9.92 -14.67 -21.91
CA GLY A 117 11.10 -14.01 -22.48
C GLY A 117 12.10 -14.95 -23.16
N GLN A 118 12.02 -16.26 -22.90
CA GLN A 118 12.85 -17.29 -23.52
C GLN A 118 12.23 -17.94 -24.76
N GLY A 119 11.09 -17.45 -25.24
CA GLY A 119 10.42 -18.01 -26.42
C GLY A 119 9.55 -19.23 -26.14
N GLN A 120 9.17 -19.48 -24.88
CA GLN A 120 8.31 -20.60 -24.49
C GLN A 120 6.82 -20.24 -24.49
N PHE A 121 6.42 -19.24 -25.28
CA PHE A 121 5.02 -18.84 -25.38
C PHE A 121 4.14 -20.03 -25.72
N SER A 122 3.11 -20.24 -24.91
CA SER A 122 2.01 -21.19 -25.16
C SER A 122 0.74 -20.70 -24.48
N PRO A 123 -0.45 -21.07 -24.98
CA PRO A 123 -1.72 -20.73 -24.33
C PRO A 123 -1.78 -21.20 -22.87
N ASP A 124 -1.28 -22.39 -22.57
CA ASP A 124 -1.25 -22.95 -21.21
C ASP A 124 -0.35 -22.13 -20.26
N LEU A 125 0.81 -21.66 -20.76
CA LEU A 125 1.70 -20.80 -19.98
C LEU A 125 1.04 -19.46 -19.70
N MET A 126 0.36 -18.87 -20.69
CA MET A 126 -0.38 -17.61 -20.54
C MET A 126 -1.53 -17.74 -19.53
N GLU A 127 -2.31 -18.82 -19.61
CA GLU A 127 -3.40 -19.08 -18.66
C GLU A 127 -2.87 -19.22 -17.22
N ARG A 128 -1.75 -19.94 -17.04
CA ARG A 128 -1.10 -20.07 -15.73
C ARG A 128 -0.63 -18.72 -15.20
N LEU A 129 -0.04 -17.87 -16.04
CA LEU A 129 0.38 -16.53 -15.66
C LEU A 129 -0.81 -15.69 -15.20
N LEU A 130 -1.85 -15.59 -16.03
CA LEU A 130 -3.10 -14.88 -15.73
C LEU A 130 -3.72 -15.33 -14.41
N ARG A 131 -3.94 -16.64 -14.25
CA ARG A 131 -4.57 -17.22 -13.06
C ARG A 131 -3.74 -16.98 -11.81
N SER A 132 -2.42 -17.12 -11.90
CA SER A 132 -1.53 -16.94 -10.75
C SER A 132 -1.39 -15.48 -10.33
N ASP A 133 -1.44 -14.53 -11.26
CA ASP A 133 -1.34 -13.10 -10.94
C ASP A 133 -2.59 -12.56 -10.21
N TRP A 134 -3.75 -13.21 -10.35
CA TRP A 134 -4.93 -12.88 -9.54
C TRP A 134 -4.67 -12.97 -8.03
N VAL A 135 -3.73 -13.82 -7.57
CA VAL A 135 -3.31 -13.85 -6.17
C VAL A 135 -2.77 -12.48 -5.74
N ARG A 136 -1.85 -11.90 -6.52
CA ARG A 136 -1.26 -10.58 -6.25
C ARG A 136 -2.31 -9.47 -6.27
N LYS A 137 -3.23 -9.51 -7.24
CA LYS A 137 -4.32 -8.53 -7.37
C LYS A 137 -5.26 -8.57 -6.17
N VAL A 138 -5.67 -9.76 -5.73
CA VAL A 138 -6.50 -9.92 -4.54
C VAL A 138 -5.79 -9.38 -3.30
N LEU A 139 -4.49 -9.64 -3.14
CA LEU A 139 -3.72 -9.10 -2.02
C LEU A 139 -3.67 -7.56 -2.03
N LEU A 140 -3.47 -6.93 -3.19
CA LEU A 140 -3.54 -5.47 -3.32
C LEU A 140 -4.96 -4.92 -3.08
N LEU A 141 -5.99 -5.64 -3.54
CA LEU A 141 -7.40 -5.31 -3.30
C LEU A 141 -7.80 -5.46 -1.83
N LEU A 142 -7.12 -6.31 -1.06
CA LEU A 142 -7.30 -6.41 0.39
C LEU A 142 -6.50 -5.33 1.13
N GLU A 143 -5.28 -5.03 0.66
CA GLU A 143 -4.43 -4.01 1.27
C GLU A 143 -5.00 -2.60 1.13
N ALA A 144 -5.57 -2.24 -0.02
CA ALA A 144 -6.12 -0.91 -0.24
C ALA A 144 -7.23 -0.52 0.77
N PRO A 145 -8.25 -1.35 1.06
CA PRO A 145 -9.20 -1.11 2.14
C PRO A 145 -8.53 -0.97 3.52
N VAL A 146 -7.47 -1.73 3.80
CA VAL A 146 -6.70 -1.59 5.04
C VAL A 146 -6.00 -0.23 5.09
N ALA A 147 -5.42 0.23 3.98
CA ALA A 147 -4.82 1.56 3.86
C ALA A 147 -5.87 2.68 4.06
N VAL A 148 -7.06 2.54 3.47
CA VAL A 148 -8.20 3.46 3.68
C VAL A 148 -8.64 3.46 5.14
N TYR A 149 -8.72 2.29 5.78
CA TYR A 149 -9.04 2.18 7.19
C TYR A 149 -8.01 2.90 8.05
N MET A 150 -6.71 2.70 7.80
CA MET A 150 -5.64 3.43 8.48
C MET A 150 -5.76 4.94 8.26
N ALA A 151 -6.07 5.39 7.04
CA ALA A 151 -6.25 6.81 6.72
C ALA A 151 -7.43 7.40 7.50
N HIS A 152 -8.56 6.71 7.52
CA HIS A 152 -9.72 7.10 8.33
C HIS A 152 -9.35 7.22 9.82
N ARG A 153 -8.54 6.31 10.37
CA ARG A 153 -8.09 6.38 11.77
C ARG A 153 -7.20 7.60 12.05
N VAL A 154 -6.32 7.97 11.11
CA VAL A 154 -5.44 9.14 11.24
C VAL A 154 -6.21 10.45 11.10
N LEU A 155 -7.23 10.49 10.24
CA LEU A 155 -8.02 11.71 9.96
C LEU A 155 -9.14 11.97 10.96
N ARG A 156 -9.50 11.00 11.82
CA ARG A 156 -10.54 11.22 12.83
C ARG A 156 -10.11 12.37 13.76
N PRO A 157 -10.90 13.45 13.86
CA PRO A 157 -10.66 14.48 14.86
C PRO A 157 -10.61 13.82 16.24
N VAL A 158 -9.60 14.15 17.04
CA VAL A 158 -9.69 13.93 18.48
C VAL A 158 -10.94 14.68 18.89
N ARG A 159 -12.01 13.97 19.28
CA ARG A 159 -13.17 14.59 19.91
C ARG A 159 -12.59 15.26 21.15
N GLY A 160 -12.33 16.56 21.04
CA GLY A 160 -11.93 17.37 22.16
C GLY A 160 -12.95 17.13 23.24
N ASP A 161 -12.46 16.77 24.42
CA ASP A 161 -13.29 16.68 25.61
C ASP A 161 -14.08 17.98 25.71
N ALA A 162 -15.38 17.89 25.44
CA ALA A 162 -16.31 18.85 25.99
C ALA A 162 -16.24 18.64 27.51
N SER A 163 -15.32 19.35 28.16
CA SER A 163 -15.33 19.56 29.59
C SER A 163 -16.01 20.91 29.85
N PRO A 164 -17.34 20.97 30.07
CA PRO A 164 -17.96 22.14 30.64
C PRO A 164 -17.84 22.05 32.17
N HIS A 165 -16.62 22.13 32.71
CA HIS A 165 -16.43 22.35 34.14
C HIS A 165 -15.42 23.46 34.36
N ILE A 166 -15.79 24.66 33.90
CA ILE A 166 -15.38 25.88 34.58
C ILE A 166 -16.15 25.88 35.90
N LEU A 167 -15.54 25.28 36.93
CA LEU A 167 -15.88 25.56 38.32
C LEU A 167 -15.55 27.03 38.56
N LEU A 168 -16.57 27.88 38.55
CA LEU A 168 -16.44 29.21 39.11
C LEU A 168 -16.10 29.07 40.60
N PRO A 169 -15.05 29.75 41.12
CA PRO A 169 -14.89 29.87 42.55
C PRO A 169 -16.05 30.71 43.07
N VAL A 170 -16.92 30.11 43.89
CA VAL A 170 -17.82 30.86 44.78
C VAL A 170 -16.92 31.64 45.73
N GLN A 171 -16.72 32.93 45.45
CA GLN A 171 -16.11 33.86 46.38
C GLN A 171 -16.99 33.92 47.63
N GLY A 172 -16.48 33.31 48.70
CA GLY A 172 -17.08 33.38 50.03
C GLY A 172 -17.10 34.81 50.56
N ALA A 173 -18.32 35.26 50.84
CA ALA A 173 -18.81 36.16 51.89
C ALA A 173 -17.91 37.29 52.45
N PRO A 174 -18.47 38.51 52.61
CA PRO A 174 -17.82 39.61 53.33
C PRO A 174 -17.75 39.34 54.84
N SER A 175 -16.56 39.57 55.40
CA SER A 175 -16.27 39.63 56.84
C SER A 175 -16.94 40.87 57.45
N ASN A 176 -18.05 40.67 58.17
CA ASN A 176 -18.58 41.65 59.11
C ASN A 176 -17.71 41.65 60.37
N ALA A 177 -16.89 42.69 60.55
CA ALA A 177 -16.28 43.02 61.83
C ALA A 177 -16.77 44.40 62.27
N CYS A 178 -17.79 44.40 63.13
CA CYS A 178 -18.28 45.55 63.88
C CYS A 178 -18.60 45.05 65.29
N ALA A 179 -17.78 45.44 66.28
CA ALA A 179 -18.01 45.41 67.74
C ALA A 179 -16.65 45.71 68.43
N SER A 180 -16.39 46.95 68.85
CA SER A 180 -16.74 47.55 70.16
C SER A 180 -15.86 47.10 71.33
N ALA A 181 -14.92 47.95 71.76
CA ALA A 181 -14.75 48.47 73.12
C ALA A 181 -13.54 49.43 73.15
#